data_AF-A0A258S466-F1
#
_entry.id   AF-A0A258S466-F1
#
_cell.length_a   1.000
_cell.length_b   1.000
_cell.length_c   1.000
_cell.angle_alpha   90.00
_cell.angle_beta   90.00
_cell.angle_gamma   90.00
#
_symmetry.space_group_name_H-M   'P 1'
#
loop_
_entity.id
_entity.type
_entity.pdbx_description
1 polymer ?
#
loop_
_entity_poly.entity_id
_entity_poly.type
_entity_poly.pdbx_seq_one_letter_code
_entity_poly.pdbx_strand_id
1 'polypeptide(L)'
;MVFANNDHAWSAAFDTADAGVKVSAIVDVREIVPAALAEGAKARTIRVITGGEVIATSGKCLSAITVRTRGGTETLQAQVLGISGGTTPNLALTSYFGGRPKYDSALAAFVPDTTPPGLSVAGAAAGQFSLAQCFATGTAQGAAAARDAGFAATPAPLPETGETPTALSAFWHVQGSKGLAFVDFQNDVSAKDIAIAHKEGFRAVELLKRYTTLGMATDQGKSSNMAGLAIMAELTGQGIGETGTTLFRPPFTPVALGALAGHHREKDFRPTRPTPTHDWARKQGAVFVETGLWLRAQYFPKPGETDWLETVTREVKAVRSSVGLIDVSTFGKIDLQGNDVGAFLDRVYINTFSTLAVGKARYGVMLREDGLVMDDGTTARLADDHYVMTTTTANAAKVYQHLEFCLQVLWPDLDVQLASISEQWAQIAIAGPKSRAVLAKVVDAPLDVSTTGLPFMGAVEGRVMGGVKARIFRLSFSGELGY
;
A
#
# COMPACT_ATOMS: atom_id res chain seq x y z
N MET A 1 18.78 -31.57 -27.30
CA MET A 1 17.60 -32.44 -27.46
C MET A 1 16.38 -31.64 -27.04
N VAL A 2 15.22 -31.88 -27.66
CA VAL A 2 13.96 -31.23 -27.25
C VAL A 2 12.97 -32.29 -26.79
N PHE A 3 12.30 -32.05 -25.67
CA PHE A 3 11.19 -32.86 -25.16
C PHE A 3 9.91 -32.01 -25.20
N ALA A 4 8.91 -32.50 -25.93
CA ALA A 4 7.75 -31.73 -26.35
C ALA A 4 6.44 -32.47 -26.11
N ASN A 5 5.37 -31.69 -25.91
CA ASN A 5 3.98 -32.14 -26.01
C ASN A 5 3.13 -31.27 -26.94
N ASN A 6 3.76 -30.36 -27.67
CA ASN A 6 3.11 -29.35 -28.48
C ASN A 6 3.97 -28.98 -29.70
N ASP A 7 3.33 -28.39 -30.70
CA ASP A 7 4.01 -28.06 -31.95
C ASP A 7 5.03 -26.93 -31.81
N HIS A 8 4.75 -25.93 -30.97
CA HIS A 8 5.63 -24.76 -30.80
C HIS A 8 7.05 -25.15 -30.38
N ALA A 9 7.20 -26.21 -29.60
CA ALA A 9 8.49 -26.76 -29.20
C ALA A 9 9.39 -27.17 -30.38
N TRP A 10 8.80 -27.59 -31.50
CA TRP A 10 9.54 -28.00 -32.70
C TRP A 10 10.20 -26.81 -33.40
N SER A 11 9.57 -25.64 -33.36
CA SER A 11 10.13 -24.41 -33.95
C SER A 11 11.49 -24.07 -33.33
N ALA A 12 11.59 -24.14 -31.99
CA ALA A 12 12.87 -23.94 -31.30
C ALA A 12 13.93 -24.97 -31.71
N ALA A 13 13.54 -26.22 -31.97
CA ALA A 13 14.45 -27.25 -32.48
C ALA A 13 14.92 -26.94 -33.91
N PHE A 14 14.02 -26.45 -34.76
CA PHE A 14 14.32 -26.07 -36.15
C PHE A 14 15.25 -24.86 -36.21
N ASP A 15 14.93 -23.80 -35.48
CA ASP A 15 15.76 -22.59 -35.40
C ASP A 15 17.17 -22.92 -34.89
N THR A 16 17.26 -23.82 -33.89
CA THR A 16 18.55 -24.29 -33.36
C THR A 16 19.35 -25.05 -34.42
N ALA A 17 18.71 -25.93 -35.18
CA ALA A 17 19.37 -26.67 -36.25
C ALA A 17 19.78 -25.77 -37.42
N ASP A 18 18.94 -24.81 -37.81
CA ASP A 18 19.21 -23.84 -38.87
C ASP A 18 20.35 -22.88 -38.51
N ALA A 19 20.53 -22.62 -37.21
CA ALA A 19 21.70 -21.91 -36.68
C ALA A 19 22.99 -22.76 -36.63
N GLY A 20 22.96 -24.01 -37.12
CA GLY A 20 24.11 -24.91 -37.20
C GLY A 20 24.39 -25.71 -35.92
N VAL A 21 23.51 -25.67 -34.92
CA VAL A 21 23.66 -26.47 -33.69
C VAL A 21 23.05 -27.85 -33.88
N LYS A 22 23.78 -28.91 -33.50
CA LYS A 22 23.30 -30.28 -33.63
C LYS A 22 22.13 -30.57 -32.67
N VAL A 23 20.96 -30.83 -33.23
CA VAL A 23 19.80 -31.34 -32.49
C VAL A 23 19.75 -32.86 -32.56
N SER A 24 20.19 -33.53 -31.48
CA SER A 24 20.29 -35.00 -31.44
C SER A 24 18.95 -35.71 -31.65
N ALA A 25 17.86 -35.19 -31.07
CA ALA A 25 16.51 -35.70 -31.23
C ALA A 25 15.45 -34.68 -30.78
N ILE A 26 14.25 -34.82 -31.34
CA ILE A 26 12.99 -34.33 -30.78
C ILE A 26 12.22 -35.54 -30.25
N VAL A 27 11.94 -35.54 -28.96
CA VAL A 27 11.10 -36.51 -28.27
C VAL A 27 9.74 -35.86 -28.06
N ASP A 28 8.70 -36.39 -28.70
CA ASP A 28 7.34 -35.88 -28.57
C ASP A 28 6.47 -36.96 -27.92
N VAL A 29 5.75 -36.60 -26.85
CA VAL A 29 4.84 -37.53 -26.16
C VAL A 29 3.67 -37.95 -27.03
N ARG A 30 3.36 -37.19 -28.08
CA ARG A 30 2.26 -37.47 -29.01
C ARG A 30 2.66 -38.57 -29.97
N GLU A 31 1.75 -39.51 -30.18
CA GLU A 31 1.93 -40.60 -31.14
C GLU A 31 1.84 -40.12 -32.59
N ILE A 32 1.01 -39.12 -32.82
CA ILE A 32 0.73 -38.55 -34.13
C ILE A 32 1.09 -37.08 -34.07
N VAL A 33 1.95 -36.66 -34.99
CA VAL A 33 2.38 -35.26 -35.16
C VAL A 33 2.07 -34.80 -36.58
N PRO A 34 1.84 -33.49 -36.81
CA PRO A 34 1.61 -32.96 -38.14
C PRO A 34 2.72 -33.35 -39.14
N ALA A 35 2.33 -33.74 -40.36
CA ALA A 35 3.28 -34.16 -41.40
C ALA A 35 4.32 -33.07 -41.73
N ALA A 36 3.90 -31.80 -41.71
CA ALA A 36 4.79 -30.66 -41.94
C ALA A 36 5.95 -30.60 -40.91
N LEU A 37 5.68 -30.93 -39.65
CA LEU A 37 6.73 -30.98 -38.62
C LEU A 37 7.69 -32.16 -38.85
N ALA A 38 7.16 -33.34 -39.19
CA ALA A 38 7.97 -34.52 -39.47
C ALA A 38 8.90 -34.29 -40.68
N GLU A 39 8.39 -33.72 -41.78
CA GLU A 39 9.20 -33.37 -42.94
C GLU A 39 10.19 -32.23 -42.64
N GLY A 40 9.80 -31.25 -41.83
CA GLY A 40 10.68 -30.17 -41.38
C GLY A 40 11.88 -30.68 -40.55
N ALA A 41 11.64 -31.67 -39.67
CA ALA A 41 12.69 -32.33 -38.91
C ALA A 41 13.62 -33.15 -39.82
N LYS A 42 13.04 -33.90 -40.76
CA LYS A 42 13.79 -34.70 -41.74
C LYS A 42 14.70 -33.83 -42.61
N ALA A 43 14.21 -32.69 -43.09
CA ALA A 43 15.01 -31.73 -43.86
C ALA A 43 16.24 -31.22 -43.10
N ARG A 44 16.16 -31.19 -41.77
CA ARG A 44 17.23 -30.76 -40.86
C ARG A 44 18.03 -31.92 -40.26
N THR A 45 17.80 -33.15 -40.73
CA THR A 45 18.44 -34.37 -40.21
C THR A 45 18.24 -34.55 -38.69
N ILE A 46 17.08 -34.13 -38.18
CA ILE A 46 16.72 -34.25 -36.77
C ILE A 46 16.00 -35.58 -36.58
N ARG A 47 16.48 -36.39 -35.63
CA ARG A 47 15.81 -37.63 -35.23
C ARG A 47 14.49 -37.30 -34.50
N VAL A 48 13.40 -37.92 -34.91
CA VAL A 48 12.08 -37.78 -34.25
C VAL A 48 11.72 -39.07 -33.53
N ILE A 49 11.27 -38.94 -32.29
CA ILE A 49 10.77 -40.03 -31.44
C ILE A 49 9.36 -39.65 -30.96
N THR A 50 8.33 -40.11 -31.67
CA THR A 50 6.91 -39.92 -31.29
C THR A 50 6.45 -40.97 -30.27
N GLY A 51 5.54 -40.60 -29.38
CA GLY A 51 5.12 -41.42 -28.24
C GLY A 51 6.27 -41.70 -27.27
N GLY A 52 7.27 -40.81 -27.23
CA GLY A 52 8.47 -40.96 -26.41
C GLY A 52 8.42 -40.13 -25.14
N GLU A 53 9.09 -40.58 -24.09
CA GLU A 53 9.19 -39.87 -22.81
C GLU A 53 10.64 -39.76 -22.36
N VAL A 54 11.06 -38.58 -21.89
CA VAL A 54 12.33 -38.43 -21.18
C VAL A 54 12.15 -38.92 -19.74
N ILE A 55 12.75 -40.06 -19.41
CA ILE A 55 12.53 -40.72 -18.11
C ILE A 55 13.67 -40.55 -17.10
N ALA A 56 14.86 -40.15 -17.57
CA ALA A 56 16.00 -39.86 -16.71
C ALA A 56 17.05 -39.00 -17.42
N THR A 57 17.83 -38.26 -16.64
CA THR A 57 19.01 -37.51 -17.08
C THR A 57 20.24 -37.97 -16.30
N SER A 58 21.43 -37.80 -16.87
CA SER A 58 22.69 -38.22 -16.24
C SER A 58 23.77 -37.16 -16.37
N GLY A 59 24.73 -37.20 -15.43
CA GLY A 59 25.87 -36.29 -15.34
C GLY A 59 25.72 -35.25 -14.23
N LYS A 60 26.87 -34.68 -13.80
CA LYS A 60 26.90 -33.54 -12.85
C LYS A 60 26.35 -32.27 -13.50
N CYS A 61 26.73 -32.05 -14.75
CA CYS A 61 25.99 -31.27 -15.73
C CYS A 61 25.37 -32.26 -16.71
N LEU A 62 24.28 -31.88 -17.38
CA LEU A 62 23.59 -32.75 -18.33
C LEU A 62 24.56 -33.25 -19.42
N SER A 63 24.70 -34.57 -19.53
CA SER A 63 25.54 -35.21 -20.57
C SER A 63 24.80 -36.31 -21.33
N ALA A 64 23.85 -36.99 -20.68
CA ALA A 64 23.05 -38.03 -21.31
C ALA A 64 21.58 -37.96 -20.87
N ILE A 65 20.70 -38.37 -21.77
CA ILE A 65 19.25 -38.42 -21.54
C ILE A 65 18.73 -39.79 -21.92
N THR A 66 17.99 -40.41 -21.02
CA THR A 66 17.35 -41.70 -21.22
C THR A 66 15.91 -41.49 -21.65
N VAL A 67 15.56 -42.05 -22.81
CA VAL A 67 14.26 -41.91 -23.45
C VAL A 67 13.58 -43.27 -23.47
N ARG A 68 12.32 -43.32 -23.03
CA ARG A 68 11.41 -44.43 -23.26
C ARG A 68 10.79 -44.27 -24.64
N THR A 69 10.90 -45.28 -25.47
CA THR A 69 10.35 -45.35 -26.83
C THR A 69 9.40 -46.55 -26.94
N ARG A 70 8.70 -46.67 -28.07
CA ARG A 70 7.92 -47.88 -28.40
C ARG A 70 8.75 -49.18 -28.41
N GLY A 71 10.03 -49.08 -28.75
CA GLY A 71 10.95 -50.22 -28.86
C GLY A 71 11.71 -50.56 -27.58
N GLY A 72 11.40 -49.88 -26.46
CA GLY A 72 12.13 -49.99 -25.19
C GLY A 72 12.84 -48.69 -24.82
N THR A 73 13.90 -48.79 -24.02
CA THR A 73 14.61 -47.63 -23.48
C THR A 73 15.96 -47.45 -24.18
N GLU A 74 16.30 -46.22 -24.55
CA GLU A 74 17.61 -45.87 -25.10
C GLU A 74 18.20 -44.64 -24.41
N THR A 75 19.53 -44.51 -24.45
CA THR A 75 20.25 -43.34 -23.90
C THR A 75 20.91 -42.56 -25.02
N LEU A 76 20.64 -41.26 -25.08
CA LEU A 76 21.18 -40.33 -26.07
C LEU A 76 22.12 -39.32 -25.41
N GLN A 77 23.23 -39.02 -26.08
CA GLN A 77 24.15 -37.96 -25.64
C GLN A 77 23.55 -36.59 -25.97
N ALA A 78 23.45 -35.73 -24.95
CA ALA A 78 22.94 -34.37 -25.08
C ALA A 78 23.44 -33.51 -23.92
N GLN A 79 23.89 -32.30 -24.24
CA GLN A 79 24.36 -31.31 -23.26
C GLN A 79 23.26 -30.32 -22.84
N VAL A 80 22.20 -30.24 -23.64
CA VAL A 80 21.05 -29.35 -23.42
C VAL A 80 19.77 -30.13 -23.69
N LEU A 81 18.81 -29.98 -22.78
CA LEU A 81 17.44 -30.46 -22.91
C LEU A 81 16.50 -29.26 -22.90
N GLY A 82 15.92 -28.94 -24.05
CA GLY A 82 14.78 -28.02 -24.12
C GLY A 82 13.52 -28.77 -23.73
N ILE A 83 12.76 -28.24 -22.78
CA ILE A 83 11.50 -28.84 -22.32
C ILE A 83 10.37 -27.89 -22.64
N SER A 84 9.31 -28.39 -23.28
CA SER A 84 8.09 -27.64 -23.51
C SER A 84 6.87 -28.50 -23.17
N GLY A 85 6.22 -28.18 -22.06
CA GLY A 85 4.98 -28.81 -21.59
C GLY A 85 3.71 -28.05 -21.97
N GLY A 86 3.81 -27.05 -22.85
CA GLY A 86 2.74 -26.13 -23.20
C GLY A 86 3.01 -24.71 -22.69
N THR A 87 1.99 -23.85 -22.77
CA THR A 87 2.07 -22.44 -22.37
C THR A 87 0.98 -22.10 -21.37
N THR A 88 1.31 -21.34 -20.33
CA THR A 88 0.33 -20.85 -19.36
C THR A 88 0.14 -19.34 -19.56
N PRO A 89 -1.10 -18.86 -19.84
CA PRO A 89 -1.40 -17.44 -19.88
C PRO A 89 -1.03 -16.74 -18.56
N ASN A 90 -0.60 -15.49 -18.66
CA ASN A 90 -0.36 -14.68 -17.46
C ASN A 90 -1.68 -14.12 -16.92
N LEU A 91 -2.16 -14.71 -15.82
CA LEU A 91 -3.45 -14.41 -15.21
C LEU A 91 -3.38 -13.41 -14.05
N ALA A 92 -2.19 -12.91 -13.73
CA ALA A 92 -1.99 -12.13 -12.50
C ALA A 92 -2.89 -10.89 -12.45
N LEU A 93 -2.84 -10.04 -13.48
CA LEU A 93 -3.58 -8.78 -13.50
C LEU A 93 -5.10 -8.99 -13.50
N THR A 94 -5.62 -9.94 -14.29
CA THR A 94 -7.06 -10.22 -14.34
C THR A 94 -7.56 -10.77 -13.00
N SER A 95 -6.72 -11.53 -12.29
CA SER A 95 -7.08 -12.15 -11.02
C SER A 95 -6.95 -11.21 -9.82
N TYR A 96 -6.08 -10.20 -9.86
CA TYR A 96 -5.95 -9.21 -8.79
C TYR A 96 -7.24 -8.43 -8.54
N PHE A 97 -8.06 -8.27 -9.58
CA PHE A 97 -9.34 -7.56 -9.52
C PHE A 97 -10.54 -8.52 -9.38
N GLY A 98 -10.33 -9.70 -8.79
CA GLY A 98 -11.40 -10.65 -8.49
C GLY A 98 -11.86 -11.51 -9.67
N GLY A 99 -11.23 -11.36 -10.84
CA GLY A 99 -11.44 -12.25 -11.99
C GLY A 99 -11.07 -13.69 -11.63
N ARG A 100 -11.95 -14.64 -11.95
CA ARG A 100 -11.70 -16.06 -11.72
C ARG A 100 -11.27 -16.70 -13.02
N PRO A 101 -10.06 -17.26 -13.13
CA PRO A 101 -9.67 -17.99 -14.32
C PRO A 101 -10.53 -19.23 -14.53
N LYS A 102 -10.81 -19.57 -15.80
CA LYS A 102 -11.41 -20.85 -16.18
C LYS A 102 -10.38 -21.75 -16.81
N TYR A 103 -10.52 -23.06 -16.61
CA TYR A 103 -9.66 -24.03 -17.27
C TYR A 103 -10.17 -24.32 -18.69
N ASP A 104 -9.30 -24.18 -19.67
CA ASP A 104 -9.54 -24.56 -21.06
C ASP A 104 -8.75 -25.84 -21.37
N SER A 105 -9.46 -26.93 -21.61
CA SER A 105 -8.87 -28.25 -21.87
C SER A 105 -8.22 -28.37 -23.25
N ALA A 106 -8.65 -27.59 -24.24
CA ALA A 106 -8.04 -27.57 -25.57
C ALA A 106 -6.66 -26.89 -25.52
N LEU A 107 -6.51 -25.91 -24.65
CA LEU A 107 -5.25 -25.20 -24.41
C LEU A 107 -4.39 -25.86 -23.30
N ALA A 108 -4.97 -26.80 -22.55
CA ALA A 108 -4.40 -27.33 -21.31
C ALA A 108 -3.90 -26.21 -20.37
N ALA A 109 -4.70 -25.16 -20.18
CA ALA A 109 -4.29 -24.00 -19.39
C ALA A 109 -5.48 -23.28 -18.76
N PHE A 110 -5.23 -22.50 -17.71
CA PHE A 110 -6.22 -21.53 -17.25
C PHE A 110 -6.15 -20.26 -18.10
N VAL A 111 -7.31 -19.74 -18.50
CA VAL A 111 -7.48 -18.48 -19.23
C VAL A 111 -8.34 -17.51 -18.41
N PRO A 112 -8.27 -16.20 -18.67
CA PRO A 112 -9.21 -15.25 -18.08
C PRO A 112 -10.65 -15.61 -18.46
N ASP A 113 -11.57 -15.48 -17.50
CA ASP A 113 -13.02 -15.62 -17.75
C ASP A 113 -13.74 -14.30 -17.50
N THR A 114 -13.73 -13.85 -16.25
CA THR A 114 -14.28 -12.56 -15.85
C THR A 114 -13.18 -11.52 -15.65
N THR A 115 -13.42 -10.31 -16.15
CA THR A 115 -12.56 -9.14 -15.94
C THR A 115 -13.37 -8.00 -15.31
N PRO A 116 -12.74 -7.10 -14.53
CA PRO A 116 -13.42 -5.89 -14.06
C PRO A 116 -13.81 -4.99 -15.25
N PRO A 117 -14.84 -4.12 -15.09
CA PRO A 117 -15.19 -3.13 -16.10
C PRO A 117 -13.98 -2.30 -16.53
N GLY A 118 -13.84 -2.08 -17.84
CA GLY A 118 -12.72 -1.32 -18.42
C GLY A 118 -11.42 -2.11 -18.62
N LEU A 119 -11.38 -3.41 -18.27
CA LEU A 119 -10.25 -4.29 -18.56
C LEU A 119 -10.62 -5.32 -19.64
N SER A 120 -9.89 -5.30 -20.75
CA SER A 120 -9.91 -6.34 -21.78
C SER A 120 -8.56 -7.05 -21.87
N VAL A 121 -8.57 -8.28 -22.41
CA VAL A 121 -7.37 -9.11 -22.56
C VAL A 121 -7.22 -9.53 -24.01
N ALA A 122 -6.00 -9.48 -24.54
CA ALA A 122 -5.67 -9.86 -25.90
C ALA A 122 -4.44 -10.77 -25.95
N GLY A 123 -4.27 -11.46 -27.08
CA GLY A 123 -3.14 -12.34 -27.38
C GLY A 123 -3.01 -13.52 -26.43
N ALA A 124 -1.77 -13.96 -26.20
CA ALA A 124 -1.48 -15.14 -25.40
C ALA A 124 -2.01 -15.07 -23.96
N ALA A 125 -2.16 -13.86 -23.41
CA ALA A 125 -2.80 -13.66 -22.10
C ALA A 125 -4.29 -14.06 -22.09
N ALA A 126 -4.96 -14.02 -23.25
CA ALA A 126 -6.33 -14.49 -23.46
C ALA A 126 -6.38 -15.93 -24.01
N GLY A 127 -5.26 -16.67 -24.01
CA GLY A 127 -5.17 -18.03 -24.57
C GLY A 127 -5.01 -18.08 -26.09
N GLN A 128 -4.74 -16.95 -26.76
CA GLN A 128 -4.52 -16.89 -28.20
C GLN A 128 -3.03 -17.01 -28.51
N PHE A 129 -2.54 -18.22 -28.79
CA PHE A 129 -1.09 -18.47 -28.86
C PHE A 129 -0.45 -18.31 -30.24
N SER A 130 -1.24 -18.24 -31.33
CA SER A 130 -0.66 -17.89 -32.64
C SER A 130 -0.42 -16.39 -32.77
N LEU A 131 0.60 -16.02 -33.55
CA LEU A 131 0.92 -14.63 -33.81
C LEU A 131 -0.24 -13.89 -34.52
N ALA A 132 -0.89 -14.56 -35.46
CA ALA A 132 -2.07 -14.04 -36.18
C ALA A 132 -3.20 -13.66 -35.21
N GLN A 133 -3.54 -14.56 -34.27
CA GLN A 133 -4.60 -14.30 -33.28
C GLN A 133 -4.18 -13.21 -32.29
N CYS A 134 -2.89 -13.11 -31.94
CA CYS A 134 -2.39 -12.03 -31.11
C CYS A 134 -2.60 -10.66 -31.76
N PHE A 135 -2.26 -10.51 -33.04
CA PHE A 135 -2.52 -9.26 -33.76
C PHE A 135 -4.01 -8.97 -33.91
N ALA A 136 -4.80 -9.97 -34.29
CA ALA A 136 -6.25 -9.83 -34.46
C ALA A 136 -6.94 -9.37 -33.17
N THR A 137 -6.64 -10.02 -32.04
CA THR A 137 -7.23 -9.63 -30.76
C THR A 137 -6.66 -8.32 -30.22
N GLY A 138 -5.35 -8.07 -30.39
CA GLY A 138 -4.73 -6.82 -29.94
C GLY A 138 -5.32 -5.60 -30.64
N THR A 139 -5.48 -5.66 -31.96
CA THR A 139 -6.06 -4.55 -32.74
C THR A 139 -7.54 -4.34 -32.41
N ALA A 140 -8.30 -5.42 -32.23
CA ALA A 140 -9.72 -5.35 -31.91
C ALA A 140 -9.95 -4.78 -30.51
N GLN A 141 -9.23 -5.29 -29.51
CA GLN A 141 -9.37 -4.86 -28.12
C GLN A 141 -8.83 -3.44 -27.90
N GLY A 142 -7.74 -3.05 -28.58
CA GLY A 142 -7.21 -1.69 -28.53
C GLY A 142 -8.20 -0.67 -29.12
N ALA A 143 -8.81 -0.97 -30.27
CA ALA A 143 -9.82 -0.11 -30.86
C ALA A 143 -11.10 -0.03 -30.00
N ALA A 144 -11.50 -1.13 -29.37
CA ALA A 144 -12.62 -1.14 -28.43
C ALA A 144 -12.33 -0.26 -27.21
N ALA A 145 -11.16 -0.42 -26.57
CA ALA A 145 -10.76 0.38 -25.42
C ALA A 145 -10.71 1.89 -25.75
N ALA A 146 -10.23 2.26 -26.94
CA ALA A 146 -10.23 3.65 -27.39
C ALA A 146 -11.65 4.21 -27.56
N ARG A 147 -12.58 3.42 -28.13
CA ARG A 147 -14.00 3.81 -28.24
C ARG A 147 -14.67 3.96 -26.88
N ASP A 148 -14.40 3.03 -25.97
CA ASP A 148 -14.91 3.10 -24.60
C ASP A 148 -14.38 4.34 -23.85
N ALA A 149 -13.16 4.79 -24.19
CA ALA A 149 -12.59 6.04 -23.71
C ALA A 149 -13.09 7.30 -24.46
N GLY A 150 -14.06 7.17 -25.38
CA GLY A 150 -14.67 8.29 -26.11
C GLY A 150 -13.94 8.71 -27.39
N PHE A 151 -12.93 7.97 -27.84
CA PHE A 151 -12.19 8.26 -29.06
C PHE A 151 -12.76 7.48 -30.25
N ALA A 152 -12.91 8.13 -31.40
CA ALA A 152 -13.20 7.42 -32.65
C ALA A 152 -12.01 6.53 -33.03
N ALA A 153 -12.22 5.21 -33.05
CA ALA A 153 -11.15 4.25 -33.36
C ALA A 153 -11.69 3.04 -34.12
N THR A 154 -10.92 2.62 -35.13
CA THR A 154 -11.13 1.38 -35.90
C THR A 154 -9.93 0.45 -35.72
N PRO A 155 -10.12 -0.89 -35.80
CA PRO A 155 -9.01 -1.82 -35.80
C PRO A 155 -7.99 -1.49 -36.90
N ALA A 156 -6.70 -1.45 -36.55
CA ALA A 156 -5.61 -1.31 -37.50
C ALA A 156 -5.48 -2.55 -38.42
N PRO A 157 -4.99 -2.38 -39.66
CA PRO A 157 -4.70 -3.50 -40.57
C PRO A 157 -3.76 -4.52 -39.95
N LEU A 158 -4.01 -5.80 -40.20
CA LEU A 158 -3.20 -6.89 -39.69
C LEU A 158 -1.97 -7.12 -40.59
N PRO A 159 -0.77 -7.31 -40.03
CA PRO A 159 0.38 -7.75 -40.81
C PRO A 159 0.20 -9.19 -41.27
N GLU A 160 0.85 -9.56 -42.37
CA GLU A 160 0.93 -10.96 -42.79
C GLU A 160 1.77 -11.77 -41.79
N THR A 161 1.27 -12.94 -41.43
CA THR A 161 1.94 -13.86 -40.50
C THR A 161 1.97 -15.26 -41.09
N GLY A 162 3.07 -15.98 -40.89
CA GLY A 162 3.14 -17.40 -41.22
C GLY A 162 2.23 -18.25 -40.31
N GLU A 163 2.00 -19.50 -40.72
CA GLU A 163 1.32 -20.47 -39.87
C GLU A 163 2.14 -20.70 -38.59
N THR A 164 1.47 -20.59 -37.44
CA THR A 164 2.04 -20.98 -36.14
C THR A 164 1.29 -22.21 -35.66
N PRO A 165 1.87 -23.41 -35.78
CA PRO A 165 1.29 -24.62 -35.22
C PRO A 165 1.15 -24.50 -33.70
N THR A 166 -0.05 -24.76 -33.18
CA THR A 166 -0.36 -24.65 -31.73
C THR A 166 -0.97 -25.92 -31.16
N ALA A 167 -1.01 -27.03 -31.91
CA ALA A 167 -1.61 -28.26 -31.39
C ALA A 167 -0.76 -28.80 -30.23
N LEU A 168 -1.43 -29.37 -29.24
CA LEU A 168 -0.80 -29.91 -28.04
C LEU A 168 -1.56 -31.13 -27.51
N SER A 169 -0.91 -31.88 -26.63
CA SER A 169 -1.55 -32.89 -25.79
C SER A 169 -1.14 -32.67 -24.34
N ALA A 170 -2.13 -32.61 -23.45
CA ALA A 170 -1.88 -32.40 -22.02
C ALA A 170 -0.96 -33.52 -21.48
N PHE A 171 0.19 -33.13 -20.91
CA PHE A 171 1.17 -34.04 -20.34
C PHE A 171 1.84 -33.36 -19.16
N TRP A 172 1.49 -33.79 -17.95
CA TRP A 172 1.79 -33.04 -16.72
C TRP A 172 3.05 -33.52 -16.00
N HIS A 173 3.31 -34.82 -16.04
CA HIS A 173 4.51 -35.41 -15.48
C HIS A 173 4.76 -36.81 -16.07
N VAL A 174 6.02 -37.23 -16.05
CA VAL A 174 6.42 -38.59 -16.45
C VAL A 174 6.18 -39.53 -15.28
N GLN A 175 5.25 -40.47 -15.45
CA GLN A 175 4.92 -41.43 -14.41
C GLN A 175 6.05 -42.47 -14.19
N GLY A 176 6.22 -42.89 -12.94
CA GLY A 176 7.14 -43.97 -12.57
C GLY A 176 8.63 -43.59 -12.63
N SER A 177 8.96 -42.30 -12.55
CA SER A 177 10.35 -41.85 -12.38
C SER A 177 10.96 -42.45 -11.11
N LYS A 178 12.18 -42.97 -11.22
CA LYS A 178 12.96 -43.49 -10.07
C LYS A 178 13.79 -42.39 -9.39
N GLY A 179 13.97 -41.25 -10.05
CA GLY A 179 14.70 -40.09 -9.55
C GLY A 179 13.77 -39.00 -9.02
N LEU A 180 14.35 -37.86 -8.63
CA LEU A 180 13.58 -36.67 -8.24
C LEU A 180 12.90 -36.06 -9.48
N ALA A 181 11.57 -36.07 -9.50
CA ALA A 181 10.76 -35.39 -10.51
C ALA A 181 10.36 -34.02 -9.96
N PHE A 182 11.21 -33.02 -10.16
CA PHE A 182 10.98 -31.65 -9.69
C PHE A 182 9.76 -31.01 -10.37
N VAL A 183 8.95 -30.33 -9.56
CA VAL A 183 7.80 -29.52 -9.95
C VAL A 183 8.09 -28.05 -9.67
N ASP A 184 8.68 -27.74 -8.51
CA ASP A 184 9.19 -26.42 -8.16
C ASP A 184 10.70 -26.48 -7.96
N PHE A 185 11.45 -25.85 -8.86
CA PHE A 185 12.92 -25.90 -8.82
C PHE A 185 13.51 -25.02 -7.72
N GLN A 186 12.86 -23.93 -7.34
CA GLN A 186 13.45 -22.99 -6.39
C GLN A 186 13.28 -23.47 -4.95
N ASN A 187 12.17 -24.17 -4.66
CA ASN A 187 11.88 -24.75 -3.36
C ASN A 187 12.11 -26.27 -3.30
N ASP A 188 12.72 -26.87 -4.32
CA ASP A 188 12.99 -28.31 -4.41
C ASP A 188 11.75 -29.21 -4.24
N VAL A 189 10.56 -28.73 -4.63
CA VAL A 189 9.33 -29.52 -4.52
C VAL A 189 9.26 -30.53 -5.66
N SER A 190 9.07 -31.80 -5.34
CA SER A 190 8.92 -32.89 -6.31
C SER A 190 7.50 -33.44 -6.38
N ALA A 191 7.19 -34.21 -7.42
CA ALA A 191 5.92 -34.94 -7.56
C ALA A 191 5.67 -35.89 -6.37
N LYS A 192 6.75 -36.40 -5.74
CA LYS A 192 6.66 -37.24 -4.54
C LYS A 192 6.14 -36.45 -3.34
N ASP A 193 6.56 -35.20 -3.18
CA ASP A 193 6.14 -34.35 -2.06
C ASP A 193 4.65 -33.99 -2.18
N ILE A 194 4.17 -33.78 -3.41
CA ILE A 194 2.72 -33.62 -3.70
C ILE A 194 1.95 -34.89 -3.34
N ALA A 195 2.48 -36.07 -3.70
CA ALA A 195 1.86 -37.34 -3.36
C ALA A 195 1.84 -37.61 -1.84
N ILE A 196 2.87 -37.17 -1.11
CA ILE A 196 2.90 -37.21 0.37
C ILE A 196 1.83 -36.28 0.94
N ALA A 197 1.77 -35.03 0.49
CA ALA A 197 0.76 -34.06 0.92
C ALA A 197 -0.67 -34.61 0.74
N HIS A 198 -0.95 -35.22 -0.42
CA HIS A 198 -2.22 -35.89 -0.67
C HIS A 198 -2.50 -37.04 0.32
N LYS A 199 -1.52 -37.93 0.55
CA LYS A 199 -1.64 -39.05 1.49
C LYS A 199 -1.91 -38.60 2.92
N GLU A 200 -1.34 -37.47 3.33
CA GLU A 200 -1.54 -36.89 4.66
C GLU A 200 -2.81 -36.03 4.76
N GLY A 201 -3.61 -35.93 3.69
CA GLY A 201 -4.92 -35.29 3.70
C GLY A 201 -4.94 -33.83 3.23
N PHE A 202 -3.81 -33.27 2.79
CA PHE A 202 -3.71 -31.91 2.27
C PHE A 202 -4.17 -31.83 0.79
N ARG A 203 -5.46 -32.07 0.56
CA ARG A 203 -6.06 -32.21 -0.79
C ARG A 203 -6.39 -30.88 -1.46
N ALA A 204 -6.74 -29.85 -0.68
CA ALA A 204 -7.03 -28.53 -1.24
C ALA A 204 -5.74 -27.84 -1.73
N VAL A 205 -5.80 -27.12 -2.84
CA VAL A 205 -4.62 -26.48 -3.46
C VAL A 205 -3.90 -25.50 -2.54
N GLU A 206 -4.63 -24.78 -1.70
CA GLU A 206 -4.07 -23.88 -0.70
C GLU A 206 -3.36 -24.64 0.44
N LEU A 207 -3.81 -25.86 0.77
CA LEU A 207 -3.17 -26.73 1.74
C LEU A 207 -1.92 -27.39 1.15
N LEU A 208 -2.00 -27.88 -0.09
CA LEU A 208 -0.86 -28.38 -0.85
C LEU A 208 0.27 -27.35 -0.89
N LYS A 209 -0.05 -26.12 -1.29
CA LYS A 209 0.88 -24.98 -1.33
C LYS A 209 1.59 -24.78 0.00
N ARG A 210 0.85 -24.75 1.12
CA ARG A 210 1.43 -24.49 2.46
C ARG A 210 2.24 -25.66 2.99
N TYR A 211 1.82 -26.89 2.70
CA TYR A 211 2.52 -28.10 3.14
C TYR A 211 3.84 -28.28 2.39
N THR A 212 3.82 -28.12 1.07
CA THR A 212 4.98 -28.40 0.20
C THR A 212 5.85 -27.18 -0.05
N THR A 213 5.35 -25.97 0.19
CA THR A 213 5.92 -24.68 -0.28
C THR A 213 5.88 -24.46 -1.80
N LEU A 214 5.10 -25.29 -2.54
CA LEU A 214 4.88 -25.14 -3.99
C LEU A 214 4.43 -23.73 -4.36
N GLY A 215 5.17 -23.08 -5.27
CA GLY A 215 4.82 -21.76 -5.80
C GLY A 215 4.95 -20.61 -4.81
N MET A 216 5.66 -20.83 -3.69
CA MET A 216 5.93 -19.80 -2.67
C MET A 216 7.29 -19.12 -2.81
N ALA A 217 8.10 -19.51 -3.80
CA ALA A 217 9.42 -18.96 -4.02
C ALA A 217 9.37 -17.55 -4.65
N THR A 218 10.54 -16.99 -5.01
CA THR A 218 10.63 -15.62 -5.55
C THR A 218 9.98 -15.47 -6.93
N ASP A 219 9.83 -16.57 -7.66
CA ASP A 219 9.13 -16.63 -8.93
C ASP A 219 7.60 -16.67 -8.78
N GLN A 220 7.08 -16.92 -7.57
CA GLN A 220 5.66 -17.09 -7.25
C GLN A 220 4.99 -18.21 -8.06
N GLY A 221 5.73 -19.30 -8.35
CA GLY A 221 5.21 -20.50 -8.99
C GLY A 221 4.81 -20.34 -10.45
N LYS A 222 5.41 -19.38 -11.15
CA LYS A 222 5.17 -19.12 -12.58
C LYS A 222 5.44 -20.34 -13.46
N SER A 223 6.37 -21.21 -13.07
CA SER A 223 6.65 -22.48 -13.77
C SER A 223 6.14 -23.73 -13.06
N SER A 224 5.78 -23.65 -11.77
CA SER A 224 5.50 -24.84 -10.95
C SER A 224 4.01 -25.08 -10.68
N ASN A 225 3.20 -24.03 -10.62
CA ASN A 225 1.81 -24.13 -10.17
C ASN A 225 0.97 -25.06 -11.06
N MET A 226 1.01 -24.91 -12.39
CA MET A 226 0.21 -25.73 -13.30
C MET A 226 0.51 -27.22 -13.16
N ALA A 227 1.79 -27.59 -13.14
CA ALA A 227 2.21 -28.98 -12.99
C ALA A 227 1.80 -29.54 -11.62
N GLY A 228 1.99 -28.78 -10.54
CA GLY A 228 1.60 -29.23 -9.20
C GLY A 228 0.09 -29.36 -9.01
N LEU A 229 -0.69 -28.44 -9.58
CA LEU A 229 -2.16 -28.52 -9.60
C LEU A 229 -2.65 -29.73 -10.39
N ALA A 230 -2.04 -30.01 -11.54
CA ALA A 230 -2.40 -31.16 -12.37
C ALA A 230 -2.08 -32.50 -11.69
N ILE A 231 -0.93 -32.62 -11.02
CA ILE A 231 -0.58 -33.81 -10.23
C ILE A 231 -1.58 -34.00 -9.08
N MET A 232 -1.96 -32.92 -8.38
CA MET A 232 -2.95 -33.02 -7.32
C MET A 232 -4.33 -33.41 -7.86
N ALA A 233 -4.76 -32.85 -8.99
CA ALA A 233 -6.02 -33.20 -9.65
C ALA A 233 -6.08 -34.70 -10.02
N GLU A 234 -4.98 -35.24 -10.55
CA GLU A 234 -4.85 -36.68 -10.82
C GLU A 234 -4.96 -37.52 -9.54
N LEU A 235 -4.27 -37.13 -8.46
CA LEU A 235 -4.27 -37.84 -7.19
C LEU A 235 -5.65 -37.83 -6.49
N THR A 236 -6.41 -36.74 -6.63
CA THR A 236 -7.75 -36.60 -6.04
C THR A 236 -8.85 -37.14 -6.94
N GLY A 237 -8.55 -37.45 -8.21
CA GLY A 237 -9.55 -37.84 -9.21
C GLY A 237 -10.47 -36.69 -9.64
N GLN A 238 -10.05 -35.44 -9.48
CA GLN A 238 -10.81 -34.24 -9.82
C GLN A 238 -10.37 -33.66 -11.17
N GLY A 239 -11.24 -32.89 -11.82
CA GLY A 239 -10.84 -32.08 -12.97
C GLY A 239 -9.91 -30.93 -12.57
N ILE A 240 -8.94 -30.56 -13.42
CA ILE A 240 -8.02 -29.45 -13.12
C ILE A 240 -8.77 -28.14 -12.84
N GLY A 241 -9.84 -27.86 -13.59
CA GLY A 241 -10.70 -26.69 -13.36
C GLY A 241 -11.41 -26.71 -12.00
N GLU A 242 -11.75 -27.89 -11.48
CA GLU A 242 -12.41 -28.07 -10.17
C GLU A 242 -11.43 -27.95 -9.01
N THR A 243 -10.21 -28.46 -9.20
CA THR A 243 -9.09 -28.30 -8.26
C THR A 243 -8.78 -26.81 -8.03
N GLY A 244 -8.96 -25.97 -9.05
CA GLY A 244 -8.85 -24.51 -8.99
C GLY A 244 -7.40 -24.02 -8.92
N THR A 245 -7.21 -22.70 -8.98
CA THR A 245 -5.90 -22.07 -8.82
C THR A 245 -5.72 -21.56 -7.39
N THR A 246 -4.47 -21.35 -6.97
CA THR A 246 -4.21 -20.55 -5.77
C THR A 246 -4.48 -19.07 -6.02
N LEU A 247 -4.63 -18.29 -4.95
CA LEU A 247 -4.85 -16.85 -5.06
C LEU A 247 -3.64 -16.12 -5.65
N PHE A 248 -3.88 -15.34 -6.71
CA PHE A 248 -2.90 -14.41 -7.27
C PHE A 248 -2.85 -13.14 -6.42
N ARG A 249 -1.64 -12.66 -6.08
CA ARG A 249 -1.45 -11.43 -5.29
C ARG A 249 -0.42 -10.49 -5.92
N PRO A 250 -0.59 -9.17 -5.78
CA PRO A 250 0.48 -8.22 -6.08
C PRO A 250 1.60 -8.30 -5.02
N PRO A 251 2.82 -7.87 -5.36
CA PRO A 251 3.25 -7.45 -6.71
C PRO A 251 3.49 -8.65 -7.64
N PHE A 252 3.33 -8.47 -8.96
CA PHE A 252 3.55 -9.54 -9.96
C PHE A 252 4.97 -10.11 -9.93
N THR A 253 5.93 -9.22 -9.69
CA THR A 253 7.33 -9.51 -9.42
C THR A 253 7.77 -8.67 -8.21
N PRO A 254 8.76 -9.10 -7.42
CA PRO A 254 9.23 -8.35 -6.27
C PRO A 254 9.57 -6.88 -6.61
N VAL A 255 9.21 -5.98 -5.70
CA VAL A 255 9.53 -4.54 -5.77
C VAL A 255 10.36 -4.18 -4.55
N ALA A 256 11.44 -3.41 -4.74
CA ALA A 256 12.27 -2.95 -3.63
C ALA A 256 11.47 -2.02 -2.70
N LEU A 257 11.57 -2.24 -1.38
CA LEU A 257 10.85 -1.43 -0.38
C LEU A 257 11.13 0.08 -0.52
N GLY A 258 12.37 0.45 -0.87
CA GLY A 258 12.74 1.86 -1.09
C GLY A 258 12.03 2.52 -2.27
N ALA A 259 11.65 1.74 -3.29
CA ALA A 259 10.84 2.26 -4.40
C ALA A 259 9.41 2.58 -3.96
N LEU A 260 8.84 1.77 -3.05
CA LEU A 260 7.52 2.01 -2.46
C LEU A 260 7.53 3.19 -1.47
N ALA A 261 8.62 3.37 -0.72
CA ALA A 261 8.79 4.51 0.19
C ALA A 261 8.91 5.86 -0.56
N GLY A 262 9.49 5.84 -1.77
CA GLY A 262 9.63 7.03 -2.61
C GLY A 262 10.47 8.12 -1.94
N HIS A 263 9.89 9.32 -1.82
CA HIS A 263 10.53 10.48 -1.18
C HIS A 263 10.25 10.57 0.33
N HIS A 264 9.43 9.69 0.90
CA HIS A 264 9.08 9.69 2.33
C HIS A 264 10.19 9.07 3.16
N ARG A 265 11.30 9.80 3.34
CA ARG A 265 12.49 9.35 4.07
C ARG A 265 13.12 10.49 4.84
N GLU A 266 13.85 10.14 5.91
CA GLU A 266 14.58 11.11 6.74
C GLU A 266 13.66 12.25 7.23
N LYS A 267 14.02 13.51 6.94
CA LYS A 267 13.25 14.70 7.32
C LYS A 267 11.97 14.87 6.50
N ASP A 268 11.89 14.25 5.33
CA ASP A 268 10.73 14.28 4.43
C ASP A 268 9.76 13.12 4.68
N PHE A 269 10.06 12.26 5.68
CA PHE A 269 9.16 11.19 6.10
C PHE A 269 7.79 11.74 6.55
N ARG A 270 7.79 12.91 7.18
CA ARG A 270 6.57 13.65 7.55
C ARG A 270 6.86 15.16 7.59
N PRO A 271 5.85 16.01 7.35
CA PRO A 271 6.05 17.45 7.43
C PRO A 271 6.41 17.89 8.84
N THR A 272 7.30 18.89 8.94
CA THR A 272 7.64 19.57 10.20
C THR A 272 7.07 20.98 10.19
N ARG A 273 6.33 21.35 11.24
CA ARG A 273 5.69 22.67 11.38
C ARG A 273 6.46 23.51 12.41
N PRO A 274 7.18 24.56 11.99
CA PRO A 274 7.78 25.52 12.91
C PRO A 274 6.72 26.53 13.37
N THR A 275 6.84 27.01 14.61
CA THR A 275 6.03 28.13 15.10
C THR A 275 6.55 29.48 14.58
N PRO A 276 5.78 30.58 14.66
CA PRO A 276 6.25 31.91 14.26
C PRO A 276 7.50 32.37 15.01
N THR A 277 7.74 31.90 16.25
CA THR A 277 8.94 32.23 17.03
C THR A 277 10.08 31.22 16.85
N HIS A 278 9.96 30.24 15.94
CA HIS A 278 10.93 29.16 15.79
C HIS A 278 12.35 29.67 15.52
N ASP A 279 12.50 30.61 14.59
CA ASP A 279 13.81 31.18 14.26
C ASP A 279 14.42 31.96 15.42
N TRP A 280 13.60 32.67 16.19
CA TRP A 280 14.06 33.34 17.41
C TRP A 280 14.52 32.31 18.43
N ALA A 281 13.71 31.28 18.69
CA ALA A 281 14.04 30.25 19.67
C ALA A 281 15.34 29.51 19.30
N ARG A 282 15.51 29.17 18.01
CA ARG A 282 16.74 28.56 17.50
C ARG A 282 17.96 29.44 17.74
N LYS A 283 17.86 30.75 17.50
CA LYS A 283 18.95 31.71 17.77
C LYS A 283 19.27 31.84 19.27
N GLN A 284 18.30 31.62 20.15
CA GLN A 284 18.50 31.57 21.60
C GLN A 284 19.05 30.21 22.09
N GLY A 285 19.33 29.26 21.19
CA GLY A 285 19.85 27.94 21.55
C GLY A 285 18.78 26.99 22.10
N ALA A 286 17.50 27.20 21.78
CA ALA A 286 16.43 26.31 22.24
C ALA A 286 16.66 24.86 21.83
N VAL A 287 16.39 23.95 22.77
CA VAL A 287 16.22 22.52 22.46
C VAL A 287 14.76 22.31 22.06
N PHE A 288 14.53 21.55 20.98
CA PHE A 288 13.20 21.35 20.43
C PHE A 288 12.67 19.94 20.66
N VAL A 289 11.34 19.84 20.82
CA VAL A 289 10.59 18.59 20.93
C VAL A 289 9.52 18.51 19.84
N GLU A 290 9.33 17.32 19.28
CA GLU A 290 8.23 17.05 18.35
C GLU A 290 6.93 16.83 19.12
N THR A 291 5.89 17.60 18.78
CA THR A 291 4.54 17.46 19.34
C THR A 291 3.55 17.32 18.17
N GLY A 292 3.27 16.06 17.79
CA GLY A 292 2.61 15.78 16.53
C GLY A 292 3.51 16.19 15.36
N LEU A 293 3.05 17.10 14.51
CA LEU A 293 3.85 17.67 13.42
C LEU A 293 4.60 18.95 13.83
N TRP A 294 4.35 19.49 15.03
CA TRP A 294 4.97 20.74 15.47
C TRP A 294 6.35 20.52 16.08
N LEU A 295 7.26 21.46 15.83
CA LEU A 295 8.56 21.53 16.49
C LEU A 295 8.55 22.66 17.53
N ARG A 296 8.40 22.30 18.81
CA ARG A 296 8.22 23.24 19.92
C ARG A 296 9.53 23.43 20.69
N ALA A 297 9.81 24.65 21.13
CA ALA A 297 10.90 24.87 22.08
C ALA A 297 10.55 24.20 23.42
N GLN A 298 11.41 23.29 23.87
CA GLN A 298 11.24 22.52 25.09
C GLN A 298 11.87 23.24 26.29
N TYR A 299 13.10 23.78 26.12
CA TYR A 299 13.83 24.56 27.11
C TYR A 299 14.98 25.35 26.46
N PHE A 300 15.51 26.35 27.17
CA PHE A 300 16.55 27.28 26.70
C PHE A 300 17.80 27.22 27.59
N PRO A 301 18.80 26.39 27.25
CA PRO A 301 20.03 26.25 28.04
C PRO A 301 20.89 27.51 27.99
N LYS A 302 21.56 27.82 29.09
CA LYS A 302 22.59 28.86 29.20
C LYS A 302 24.00 28.25 29.19
N PRO A 303 25.02 29.02 28.77
CA PRO A 303 26.41 28.59 28.89
C PRO A 303 26.75 28.16 30.33
N GLY A 304 27.28 26.94 30.47
CA GLY A 304 27.66 26.37 31.77
C GLY A 304 26.64 25.42 32.39
N GLU A 305 25.39 25.38 31.90
CA GLU A 305 24.39 24.40 32.35
C GLU A 305 24.67 23.02 31.73
N THR A 306 24.67 21.98 32.56
CA THR A 306 25.17 20.64 32.19
C THR A 306 24.08 19.66 31.77
N ASP A 307 22.84 19.84 32.23
CA ASP A 307 21.70 19.02 31.85
C ASP A 307 20.39 19.81 31.70
N TRP A 308 19.35 19.11 31.23
CA TRP A 308 18.02 19.69 31.03
C TRP A 308 17.34 20.08 32.35
N LEU A 309 17.62 19.36 33.44
CA LEU A 309 16.96 19.55 34.73
C LEU A 309 17.44 20.84 35.39
N GLU A 310 18.74 21.14 35.32
CA GLU A 310 19.32 22.41 35.77
C GLU A 310 18.67 23.58 35.03
N THR A 311 18.62 23.48 33.69
CA THR A 311 17.99 24.48 32.82
C THR A 311 16.53 24.73 33.19
N VAL A 312 15.72 23.66 33.23
CA VAL A 312 14.29 23.76 33.52
C VAL A 312 14.04 24.19 34.96
N THR A 313 14.87 23.78 35.92
CA THR A 313 14.78 24.24 37.31
C THR A 313 14.99 25.75 37.42
N ARG A 314 15.97 26.30 36.70
CA ARG A 314 16.17 27.75 36.59
C ARG A 314 14.96 28.43 35.97
N GLU A 315 14.44 27.92 34.86
CA GLU A 315 13.28 28.50 34.16
C GLU A 315 12.03 28.51 35.05
N VAL A 316 11.73 27.40 35.73
CA VAL A 316 10.61 27.30 36.68
C VAL A 316 10.76 28.31 37.81
N LYS A 317 11.96 28.41 38.42
CA LYS A 317 12.25 29.40 39.46
C LYS A 317 12.09 30.82 38.95
N ALA A 318 12.54 31.11 37.72
CA ALA A 318 12.44 32.44 37.12
C ALA A 318 10.97 32.85 36.86
N VAL A 319 10.14 31.93 36.38
CA VAL A 319 8.69 32.18 36.18
C VAL A 319 8.03 32.48 37.53
N ARG A 320 8.20 31.61 38.53
CA ARG A 320 7.52 31.76 39.83
C ARG A 320 8.01 32.95 40.66
N SER A 321 9.30 33.31 40.57
CA SER A 321 9.84 34.46 41.31
C SER A 321 9.69 35.79 40.58
N SER A 322 9.43 35.77 39.27
CA SER A 322 9.41 36.97 38.45
C SER A 322 8.44 36.84 37.27
N VAL A 323 8.91 36.43 36.10
CA VAL A 323 8.12 36.33 34.87
C VAL A 323 8.86 35.46 33.86
N GLY A 324 8.13 34.67 33.08
CA GLY A 324 8.64 34.00 31.89
C GLY A 324 7.58 33.96 30.78
N LEU A 325 8.04 33.59 29.59
CA LEU A 325 7.22 33.53 28.38
C LEU A 325 7.34 32.13 27.76
N ILE A 326 6.26 31.63 27.20
CA ILE A 326 6.25 30.39 26.42
C ILE A 326 5.41 30.58 25.16
N ASP A 327 5.92 30.09 24.03
CA ASP A 327 5.16 30.01 22.79
C ASP A 327 4.17 28.84 22.85
N VAL A 328 2.88 29.20 22.80
CA VAL A 328 1.73 28.28 22.80
C VAL A 328 0.91 28.42 21.53
N SER A 329 1.51 28.95 20.46
CA SER A 329 0.89 29.08 19.13
C SER A 329 0.39 27.74 18.60
N THR A 330 0.96 26.62 19.07
CA THR A 330 0.62 25.27 18.62
C THR A 330 -0.71 24.72 19.15
N PHE A 331 -1.38 25.36 20.11
CA PHE A 331 -2.72 24.90 20.51
C PHE A 331 -3.69 24.95 19.33
N GLY A 332 -4.62 23.98 19.27
CA GLY A 332 -5.74 24.14 18.35
C GLY A 332 -6.56 25.35 18.76
N LYS A 333 -7.03 26.11 17.78
CA LYS A 333 -7.87 27.30 17.97
C LYS A 333 -9.02 27.24 16.99
N ILE A 334 -10.23 27.36 17.49
CA ILE A 334 -11.46 27.29 16.71
C ILE A 334 -12.28 28.53 17.04
N ASP A 335 -12.67 29.27 16.01
CA ASP A 335 -13.63 30.37 16.09
C ASP A 335 -15.03 29.77 15.89
N LEU A 336 -15.95 30.03 16.81
CA LEU A 336 -17.32 29.55 16.77
C LEU A 336 -18.26 30.74 16.76
N GLN A 337 -19.14 30.82 15.77
CA GLN A 337 -20.11 31.89 15.61
C GLN A 337 -21.52 31.32 15.44
N GLY A 338 -22.53 32.05 15.88
CA GLY A 338 -23.95 31.68 15.73
C GLY A 338 -24.74 31.72 17.04
N ASN A 339 -26.06 31.74 16.93
CA ASN A 339 -26.94 31.91 18.10
C ASN A 339 -26.93 30.70 19.03
N ASP A 340 -26.62 29.50 18.53
CA ASP A 340 -26.69 28.25 19.28
C ASP A 340 -25.34 27.76 19.81
N VAL A 341 -24.26 28.56 19.69
CA VAL A 341 -22.91 28.14 20.12
C VAL A 341 -22.90 27.72 21.59
N GLY A 342 -23.55 28.48 22.48
CA GLY A 342 -23.63 28.13 23.90
C GLY A 342 -24.30 26.77 24.15
N ALA A 343 -25.40 26.49 23.44
CA ALA A 343 -26.13 25.23 23.55
C ALA A 343 -25.37 24.06 22.93
N PHE A 344 -24.64 24.30 21.83
CA PHE A 344 -23.75 23.32 21.22
C PHE A 344 -22.61 22.93 22.17
N LEU A 345 -21.95 23.92 22.78
CA LEU A 345 -20.87 23.68 23.72
C LEU A 345 -21.32 22.92 24.98
N ASP A 346 -22.55 23.12 25.44
CA ASP A 346 -23.15 22.34 26.54
C ASP A 346 -23.29 20.84 26.22
N ARG A 347 -23.35 20.47 24.94
CA ARG A 347 -23.40 19.07 24.49
C ARG A 347 -22.02 18.46 24.27
N VAL A 348 -21.05 19.29 23.88
CA VAL A 348 -19.67 18.89 23.56
C VAL A 348 -18.81 18.75 24.82
N TYR A 349 -18.98 19.67 25.78
CA TYR A 349 -18.24 19.68 27.03
C TYR A 349 -19.05 19.07 28.17
N ILE A 350 -18.36 18.54 29.18
CA ILE A 350 -19.01 18.03 30.40
C ILE A 350 -19.65 19.11 31.26
N ASN A 351 -19.26 20.37 31.05
CA ASN A 351 -19.70 21.52 31.83
C ASN A 351 -20.41 22.54 30.94
N THR A 352 -21.27 23.35 31.56
CA THR A 352 -22.08 24.33 30.86
C THR A 352 -21.23 25.50 30.35
N PHE A 353 -21.51 26.00 29.15
CA PHE A 353 -20.98 27.20 28.50
C PHE A 353 -22.08 28.20 28.10
N SER A 354 -23.34 27.79 27.97
CA SER A 354 -24.47 28.68 27.65
C SER A 354 -24.65 29.85 28.63
N THR A 355 -24.27 29.65 29.90
CA THR A 355 -24.32 30.66 30.97
C THR A 355 -23.02 31.46 31.15
N LEU A 356 -22.00 31.24 30.30
CA LEU A 356 -20.75 31.99 30.38
C LEU A 356 -21.01 33.46 30.00
N ALA A 357 -20.63 34.40 30.86
CA ALA A 357 -20.77 35.83 30.55
C ALA A 357 -19.82 36.25 29.42
N VAL A 358 -20.22 37.24 28.62
CA VAL A 358 -19.33 37.88 27.63
C VAL A 358 -18.11 38.47 28.34
N GLY A 359 -16.94 38.34 27.72
CA GLY A 359 -15.65 38.75 28.29
C GLY A 359 -15.11 37.77 29.34
N LYS A 360 -15.67 36.56 29.44
CA LYS A 360 -15.17 35.49 30.30
C LYS A 360 -14.76 34.26 29.50
N ALA A 361 -13.88 33.48 30.11
CA ALA A 361 -13.42 32.19 29.64
C ALA A 361 -13.73 31.10 30.65
N ARG A 362 -13.79 29.85 30.18
CA ARG A 362 -14.04 28.67 31.01
C ARG A 362 -13.26 27.48 30.47
N TYR A 363 -12.62 26.75 31.37
CA TYR A 363 -12.00 25.46 31.06
C TYR A 363 -13.09 24.39 30.93
N GLY A 364 -12.96 23.50 29.95
CA GLY A 364 -13.87 22.39 29.75
C GLY A 364 -13.13 21.14 29.30
N VAL A 365 -13.74 19.99 29.57
CA VAL A 365 -13.26 18.66 29.15
C VAL A 365 -14.29 18.06 28.21
N MET A 366 -13.84 17.57 27.06
CA MET A 366 -14.66 16.84 26.10
C MET A 366 -14.46 15.35 26.34
N LEU A 367 -15.56 14.60 26.38
CA LEU A 367 -15.52 13.14 26.49
C LEU A 367 -15.91 12.51 25.18
N ARG A 368 -15.45 11.28 24.96
CA ARG A 368 -16.06 10.39 23.97
C ARG A 368 -17.37 9.84 24.52
N GLU A 369 -18.13 9.16 23.67
CA GLU A 369 -19.39 8.50 24.04
C GLU A 369 -19.23 7.45 25.15
N ASP A 370 -18.03 6.85 25.28
CA ASP A 370 -17.70 5.89 26.35
C ASP A 370 -17.35 6.56 27.69
N GLY A 371 -17.42 7.89 27.78
CA GLY A 371 -17.13 8.67 28.98
C GLY A 371 -15.64 8.91 29.25
N LEU A 372 -14.74 8.47 28.38
CA LEU A 372 -13.30 8.73 28.52
C LEU A 372 -12.91 10.06 27.88
N VAL A 373 -11.93 10.74 28.49
CA VAL A 373 -11.44 12.04 28.00
C VAL A 373 -10.98 11.93 26.55
N MET A 374 -11.54 12.81 25.71
CA MET A 374 -11.17 12.98 24.31
C MET A 374 -10.14 14.10 24.16
N ASP A 375 -10.46 15.27 24.68
CA ASP A 375 -9.60 16.45 24.70
C ASP A 375 -10.08 17.44 25.77
N ASP A 376 -9.35 18.51 25.97
CA ASP A 376 -9.72 19.59 26.88
C ASP A 376 -9.22 20.94 26.34
N GLY A 377 -9.67 22.01 26.99
CA GLY A 377 -9.20 23.33 26.64
C GLY A 377 -10.00 24.44 27.29
N THR A 378 -9.73 25.67 26.86
CA THR A 378 -10.45 26.84 27.37
C THR A 378 -11.22 27.50 26.24
N THR A 379 -12.49 27.78 26.49
CA THR A 379 -13.32 28.55 25.54
C THR A 379 -13.69 29.89 26.16
N ALA A 380 -13.48 30.96 25.40
CA ALA A 380 -13.84 32.32 25.75
C ALA A 380 -15.07 32.78 24.97
N ARG A 381 -15.98 33.50 25.64
CA ARG A 381 -17.13 34.16 25.01
C ARG A 381 -16.78 35.63 24.75
N LEU A 382 -16.62 36.01 23.49
CA LEU A 382 -16.21 37.34 23.07
C LEU A 382 -17.41 38.26 22.78
N ALA A 383 -18.52 37.70 22.31
CA ALA A 383 -19.81 38.36 22.16
C ALA A 383 -20.95 37.37 22.47
N ASP A 384 -22.20 37.79 22.35
CA ASP A 384 -23.35 36.93 22.67
C ASP A 384 -23.39 35.67 21.78
N ASP A 385 -22.94 35.78 20.53
CA ASP A 385 -22.92 34.77 19.48
C ASP A 385 -21.50 34.37 19.04
N HIS A 386 -20.45 34.82 19.74
CA HIS A 386 -19.06 34.62 19.31
C HIS A 386 -18.19 34.02 20.41
N TYR A 387 -17.61 32.86 20.14
CA TYR A 387 -16.72 32.14 21.03
C TYR A 387 -15.40 31.78 20.34
N VAL A 388 -14.34 31.67 21.15
CA VAL A 388 -13.04 31.17 20.72
C VAL A 388 -12.62 30.05 21.64
N MET A 389 -12.46 28.87 21.07
CA MET A 389 -12.07 27.65 21.76
C MET A 389 -10.59 27.37 21.53
N THR A 390 -9.90 26.92 22.57
CA THR A 390 -8.60 26.24 22.45
C THR A 390 -8.74 24.75 22.68
N THR A 391 -7.84 23.98 22.06
CA THR A 391 -7.73 22.53 22.21
C THR A 391 -6.25 22.16 22.38
N THR A 392 -5.96 20.91 22.75
CA THR A 392 -4.56 20.45 22.81
C THR A 392 -3.90 20.49 21.43
N THR A 393 -2.57 20.64 21.41
CA THR A 393 -1.79 20.74 20.16
C THR A 393 -1.93 19.52 19.26
N ALA A 394 -1.91 18.32 19.83
CA ALA A 394 -1.91 17.08 19.06
C ALA A 394 -3.29 16.72 18.52
N ASN A 395 -4.37 17.18 19.17
CA ASN A 395 -5.74 16.83 18.82
C ASN A 395 -6.51 17.94 18.08
N ALA A 396 -5.88 19.09 17.78
CA ALA A 396 -6.53 20.22 17.10
C ALA A 396 -7.39 19.81 15.89
N ALA A 397 -6.84 19.01 14.97
CA ALA A 397 -7.57 18.54 13.79
C ALA A 397 -8.70 17.55 14.15
N LYS A 398 -8.47 16.66 15.12
CA LYS A 398 -9.45 15.65 15.53
C LYS A 398 -10.64 16.27 16.24
N VAL A 399 -10.40 17.24 17.12
CA VAL A 399 -11.48 18.00 17.77
C VAL A 399 -12.29 18.76 16.73
N TYR A 400 -11.65 19.48 15.81
CA TYR A 400 -12.36 20.18 14.73
C TYR A 400 -13.25 19.23 13.91
N GLN A 401 -12.70 18.07 13.49
CA GLN A 401 -13.46 17.05 12.77
C GLN A 401 -14.63 16.50 13.58
N HIS A 402 -14.47 16.32 14.89
CA HIS A 402 -15.54 15.87 15.77
C HIS A 402 -16.66 16.91 15.89
N LEU A 403 -16.31 18.20 16.06
CA LEU A 403 -17.31 19.27 16.12
C LEU A 403 -18.08 19.40 14.80
N GLU A 404 -17.39 19.32 13.66
CA GLU A 404 -18.01 19.26 12.32
C GLU A 404 -18.97 18.08 12.19
N PHE A 405 -18.56 16.87 12.62
CA PHE A 405 -19.43 15.70 12.62
C PHE A 405 -20.67 15.93 13.49
N CYS A 406 -20.51 16.49 14.69
CA CYS A 406 -21.62 16.78 15.58
C CYS A 406 -22.62 17.76 14.94
N LEU A 407 -22.15 18.81 14.27
CA LEU A 407 -23.02 19.75 13.58
C LEU A 407 -23.66 19.15 12.33
N GLN A 408 -22.90 18.42 11.50
CA GLN A 408 -23.43 17.90 10.24
C GLN A 408 -24.37 16.70 10.42
N VAL A 409 -24.15 15.87 11.44
CA VAL A 409 -24.82 14.58 11.58
C VAL A 409 -25.72 14.52 12.81
N LEU A 410 -25.26 14.99 13.96
CA LEU A 410 -26.02 14.84 15.21
C LEU A 410 -27.03 15.98 15.39
N TRP A 411 -26.61 17.21 15.09
CA TRP A 411 -27.39 18.42 15.37
C TRP A 411 -27.36 19.43 14.21
N PRO A 412 -27.81 19.04 13.01
CA PRO A 412 -27.80 19.90 11.81
C PRO A 412 -28.68 21.13 11.90
N ASP A 413 -29.59 21.17 12.87
CA ASP A 413 -30.51 22.29 13.06
C ASP A 413 -29.93 23.42 13.94
N LEU A 414 -28.75 23.25 14.55
CA LEU A 414 -28.12 24.29 15.38
C LEU A 414 -27.47 25.37 14.51
N ASP A 415 -27.73 26.64 14.81
CA ASP A 415 -27.05 27.78 14.21
C ASP A 415 -25.64 27.95 14.81
N VAL A 416 -24.69 27.20 14.25
CA VAL A 416 -23.26 27.25 14.61
C VAL A 416 -22.41 27.12 13.36
N GLN A 417 -21.44 28.02 13.21
CA GLN A 417 -20.40 27.97 12.19
C GLN A 417 -19.03 27.87 12.87
N LEU A 418 -18.18 27.02 12.31
CA LEU A 418 -16.83 26.76 12.81
C LEU A 418 -15.79 27.25 11.82
N ALA A 419 -14.70 27.83 12.33
CA ALA A 419 -13.50 28.08 11.55
C ALA A 419 -12.26 27.71 12.35
N SER A 420 -11.40 26.85 11.79
CA SER A 420 -10.08 26.63 12.38
C SER A 420 -9.23 27.88 12.17
N ILE A 421 -8.85 28.51 13.28
CA ILE A 421 -7.98 29.69 13.32
C ILE A 421 -6.63 29.36 13.98
N SER A 422 -6.29 28.07 14.03
CA SER A 422 -5.08 27.54 14.69
C SER A 422 -3.79 28.15 14.15
N GLU A 423 -3.70 28.34 12.83
CA GLU A 423 -2.53 28.96 12.19
C GLU A 423 -2.67 30.48 11.99
N GLN A 424 -3.89 31.01 12.13
CA GLN A 424 -4.17 32.43 11.97
C GLN A 424 -3.62 33.26 13.15
N TRP A 425 -3.56 32.66 14.34
CA TRP A 425 -3.16 33.35 15.57
C TRP A 425 -1.94 32.70 16.21
N ALA A 426 -0.84 33.46 16.27
CA ALA A 426 0.24 33.20 17.21
C ALA A 426 -0.24 33.49 18.65
N GLN A 427 0.26 32.74 19.62
CA GLN A 427 -0.12 32.92 21.01
C GLN A 427 1.08 32.72 21.94
N ILE A 428 1.31 33.70 22.80
CA ILE A 428 2.38 33.69 23.80
C ILE A 428 1.73 33.77 25.17
N ALA A 429 2.04 32.82 26.06
CA ALA A 429 1.62 32.90 27.44
C ALA A 429 2.71 33.60 28.27
N ILE A 430 2.31 34.58 29.07
CA ILE A 430 3.19 35.34 29.97
C ILE A 430 2.79 35.02 31.40
N ALA A 431 3.65 34.33 32.16
CA ALA A 431 3.31 33.83 33.49
C ALA A 431 4.32 34.31 34.56
N GLY A 432 3.84 34.50 35.78
CA GLY A 432 4.62 34.91 36.96
C GLY A 432 4.07 36.18 37.61
N PRO A 433 4.48 36.51 38.84
CA PRO A 433 3.96 37.67 39.58
C PRO A 433 4.18 39.01 38.87
N LYS A 434 5.17 39.12 37.96
CA LYS A 434 5.45 40.33 37.18
C LYS A 434 4.86 40.31 35.76
N SER A 435 4.07 39.30 35.38
CA SER A 435 3.47 39.18 34.03
C SER A 435 2.65 40.40 33.63
N ARG A 436 1.80 40.91 34.54
CA ARG A 436 1.01 42.13 34.31
C ARG A 436 1.88 43.35 34.00
N ALA A 437 2.98 43.53 34.75
CA ALA A 437 3.87 44.67 34.57
C ALA A 437 4.59 44.62 33.21
N VAL A 438 4.84 43.41 32.68
CA VAL A 438 5.36 43.22 31.33
C VAL A 438 4.27 43.53 30.30
N LEU A 439 3.08 42.95 30.46
CA LEU A 439 1.96 43.13 29.52
C LEU A 439 1.53 44.61 29.42
N ALA A 440 1.48 45.33 30.55
CA ALA A 440 1.12 46.75 30.60
C ALA A 440 2.03 47.66 29.75
N LYS A 441 3.25 47.21 29.41
CA LYS A 441 4.17 47.97 28.54
C LYS A 441 3.89 47.82 27.05
N VAL A 442 3.09 46.83 26.66
CA VAL A 442 2.86 46.49 25.25
C VAL A 442 1.39 46.63 24.85
N VAL A 443 0.47 46.76 25.81
CA VAL A 443 -0.95 47.03 25.51
C VAL A 443 -1.16 48.49 25.12
N ASP A 444 -1.99 48.69 24.10
CA ASP A 444 -2.36 50.03 23.65
C ASP A 444 -3.56 50.54 24.45
N ALA A 445 -3.60 51.84 24.74
CA ALA A 445 -4.78 52.46 25.33
C ALA A 445 -6.00 52.32 24.39
N PRO A 446 -7.23 52.14 24.92
CA PRO A 446 -7.63 52.22 26.33
C PRO A 446 -7.67 50.86 27.06
N LEU A 447 -6.95 49.83 26.61
CA LEU A 447 -7.06 48.48 27.16
C LEU A 447 -6.55 48.39 28.61
N ASP A 448 -7.43 48.06 29.56
CA ASP A 448 -7.08 47.90 30.98
C ASP A 448 -6.82 46.43 31.35
N VAL A 449 -5.55 46.12 31.68
CA VAL A 449 -5.11 44.79 32.14
C VAL A 449 -4.92 44.70 33.66
N SER A 450 -5.41 45.69 34.41
CA SER A 450 -5.48 45.67 35.87
C SER A 450 -6.33 44.49 36.39
N THR A 451 -6.24 44.19 37.69
CA THR A 451 -7.09 43.14 38.29
C THR A 451 -8.58 43.41 38.08
N THR A 452 -8.98 44.69 38.09
CA THR A 452 -10.36 45.13 37.94
C THR A 452 -10.79 45.12 36.47
N GLY A 453 -9.94 45.63 35.57
CA GLY A 453 -10.22 45.67 34.13
C GLY A 453 -10.21 44.30 33.46
N LEU A 454 -9.28 43.42 33.86
CA LEU A 454 -9.21 42.04 33.40
C LEU A 454 -9.12 41.07 34.59
N PRO A 455 -10.26 40.70 35.20
CA PRO A 455 -10.32 39.73 36.30
C PRO A 455 -9.90 38.33 35.84
N PHE A 456 -9.68 37.41 36.79
CA PHE A 456 -9.33 36.03 36.47
C PHE A 456 -10.39 35.38 35.56
N MET A 457 -9.92 34.55 34.61
CA MET A 457 -10.73 33.99 33.52
C MET A 457 -11.44 35.07 32.69
N GLY A 458 -10.86 36.27 32.62
CA GLY A 458 -11.32 37.35 31.74
C GLY A 458 -10.72 37.21 30.34
N ALA A 459 -11.48 37.63 29.34
CA ALA A 459 -11.09 37.69 27.94
C ALA A 459 -11.45 39.05 27.36
N VAL A 460 -10.54 39.66 26.62
CA VAL A 460 -10.78 40.97 25.99
C VAL A 460 -10.08 41.06 24.63
N GLU A 461 -10.73 41.71 23.68
CA GLU A 461 -10.13 42.07 22.39
C GLU A 461 -9.59 43.50 22.42
N GLY A 462 -8.46 43.74 21.76
CA GLY A 462 -7.83 45.05 21.75
C GLY A 462 -6.66 45.14 20.78
N ARG A 463 -5.77 46.09 21.06
CA ARG A 463 -4.54 46.30 20.29
C ARG A 463 -3.32 46.32 21.21
N VAL A 464 -2.20 45.86 20.67
CA VAL A 464 -0.89 45.85 21.33
C VAL A 464 0.16 46.38 20.36
N MET A 465 1.29 46.82 20.90
CA MET A 465 2.48 47.18 20.13
C MET A 465 2.22 48.23 19.04
N GLY A 466 1.36 49.21 19.30
CA GLY A 466 1.07 50.29 18.36
C GLY A 466 0.14 49.90 17.22
N GLY A 467 -0.81 49.00 17.47
CA GLY A 467 -1.92 48.76 16.56
C GLY A 467 -2.20 47.31 16.18
N VAL A 468 -1.37 46.36 16.61
CA VAL A 468 -1.52 44.93 16.28
C VAL A 468 -2.74 44.38 16.99
N LYS A 469 -3.68 43.80 16.25
CA LYS A 469 -4.88 43.17 16.83
C LYS A 469 -4.47 42.03 17.76
N ALA A 470 -5.05 42.01 18.95
CA ALA A 470 -4.78 40.98 19.95
C ALA A 470 -6.04 40.58 20.72
N ARG A 471 -6.03 39.34 21.20
CA ARG A 471 -6.96 38.82 22.20
C ARG A 471 -6.15 38.50 23.44
N ILE A 472 -6.52 39.07 24.59
CA ILE A 472 -5.82 38.86 25.86
C ILE A 472 -6.72 38.05 26.79
N PHE A 473 -6.19 36.96 27.31
CA PHE A 473 -6.93 36.06 28.18
C PHE A 473 -6.20 35.92 29.50
N ARG A 474 -6.81 36.30 30.62
CA ARG A 474 -6.19 36.10 31.94
C ARG A 474 -6.39 34.66 32.41
N LEU A 475 -5.59 33.76 31.82
CA LEU A 475 -5.58 32.31 32.03
C LEU A 475 -4.25 31.87 32.64
N SER A 476 -4.25 30.72 33.33
CA SER A 476 -3.03 30.15 33.88
C SER A 476 -3.09 28.63 33.88
N PHE A 477 -2.03 28.02 33.35
CA PHE A 477 -1.79 26.57 33.45
C PHE A 477 -0.72 26.23 34.51
N SER A 478 -0.09 27.24 35.11
CA SER A 478 1.00 27.06 36.09
C SER A 478 0.60 27.36 37.54
N GLY A 479 -0.61 27.92 37.72
CA GLY A 479 -1.10 28.45 39.00
C GLY A 479 -0.62 29.87 39.30
N GLU A 480 0.29 30.44 38.52
CA GLU A 480 0.76 31.83 38.66
C GLU A 480 -0.21 32.83 38.01
N LEU A 481 -0.02 34.13 38.27
CA LEU A 481 -0.65 35.17 37.45
C LEU A 481 -0.19 35.01 35.99
N GLY A 482 -1.15 34.78 35.09
CA GLY A 482 -0.90 34.53 33.67
C GLY A 482 -1.82 35.31 32.74
N TYR A 483 -1.32 35.60 31.55
CA TYR A 483 -2.01 36.25 30.44
C TYR A 483 -1.66 35.58 29.11
#